data_AF-A0A933L9K3-F1
#
_entry.id   AF-A0A933L9K3-F1
#
_cell.length_a   1.000
_cell.length_b   1.000
_cell.length_c   1.000
_cell.angle_alpha   90.00
_cell.angle_beta   90.00
_cell.angle_gamma   90.00
#
_symmetry.space_group_name_H-M   'P 1'
#
loop_
_entity.id
_entity.type
_entity.pdbx_description
1 polymer ?
#
loop_
_entity_poly.entity_id
_entity_poly.type
_entity_poly.pdbx_seq_one_letter_code
_entity_poly.pdbx_strand_id
1 'polypeptide(L)'
;MGRVIAFSEFDSYIKTIQISDYVLGTILDTNILVSLTYEIKTDYEEVTDFVDKLIDHGICLYTTVNTKAEFLDFHRRLMMTEHLRDLLDSTTHCKISSSAKAQIQVQSGQLKRQEQQGGDPVFSDRQIKKIKSAFSAGMHSGHRGWLEICRGILAGRLDEFETRLIDNGIQYISQHEPKQKELFHKKIDWPDAKRISEMTCLSLADAMIINACQCSKFKFIVSADFDIGYSALSAKEIKDVLMPDSVAKKYRDYHFEIKKEEG
;
A
#
# COMPACT_ATOMS: atom_id res chain seq x y z
N MET A 1 -16.60 -2.56 18.08
CA MET A 1 -16.48 -2.59 16.61
C MET A 1 -15.81 -1.30 16.24
N GLY A 2 -14.86 -1.37 15.31
CA GLY A 2 -14.31 -0.18 14.71
C GLY A 2 -15.37 0.53 13.88
N ARG A 3 -15.13 1.80 13.59
CA ARG A 3 -15.94 2.59 12.66
C ARG A 3 -15.15 2.83 11.39
N VAL A 4 -15.86 2.91 10.28
CA VAL A 4 -15.34 3.53 9.06
C VAL A 4 -15.73 5.00 9.11
N ILE A 5 -14.74 5.88 8.99
CA ILE A 5 -14.88 7.32 9.12
C ILE A 5 -14.41 7.95 7.81
N ALA A 6 -15.24 8.78 7.21
CA ALA A 6 -14.85 9.48 5.99
C ALA A 6 -13.81 10.58 6.30
N PHE A 7 -12.93 10.89 5.35
CA PHE A 7 -11.97 12.00 5.50
C PHE A 7 -12.67 13.33 5.80
N SER A 8 -13.81 13.61 5.17
CA SER A 8 -14.63 14.79 5.47
C SER A 8 -15.13 14.87 6.92
N GLU A 9 -15.22 13.75 7.64
CA GLU A 9 -15.70 13.66 9.02
C GLU A 9 -14.57 13.77 10.06
N PHE A 10 -13.31 13.85 9.61
CA PHE A 10 -12.13 13.78 10.46
C PHE A 10 -12.09 14.86 11.56
N ASP A 11 -12.44 16.11 11.29
CA ASP A 11 -12.39 17.18 12.30
C ASP A 11 -13.37 16.94 13.45
N SER A 12 -14.51 16.32 13.14
CA SER A 12 -15.48 15.93 14.16
C SER A 12 -14.96 14.74 14.93
N TYR A 13 -14.39 13.76 14.24
CA TYR A 13 -13.82 12.56 14.84
C TYR A 13 -12.65 12.87 15.79
N ILE A 14 -11.67 13.67 15.35
CA ILE A 14 -10.45 13.94 16.12
C ILE A 14 -10.76 14.61 17.46
N LYS A 15 -11.77 15.50 17.50
CA LYS A 15 -12.28 16.13 18.73
C LYS A 15 -12.84 15.11 19.72
N THR A 16 -13.40 13.99 19.25
CA THR A 16 -13.92 12.93 20.14
C THR A 16 -12.81 12.11 20.79
N ILE A 17 -11.64 12.01 20.15
CA ILE A 17 -10.54 11.17 20.64
C ILE A 17 -9.44 11.97 21.36
N GLN A 18 -9.29 13.27 21.07
CA GLN A 18 -8.33 14.17 21.74
C GLN A 18 -8.59 14.38 23.24
N ILE A 19 -9.75 13.97 23.75
CA ILE A 19 -10.11 14.07 25.19
C ILE A 19 -9.41 12.97 26.04
N SER A 20 -8.57 12.12 25.44
CA SER A 20 -8.02 10.92 26.10
C SER A 20 -6.49 10.78 26.01
N ASP A 21 -5.87 10.10 26.99
CA ASP A 21 -4.41 9.92 27.22
C ASP A 21 -3.64 9.10 26.13
N TYR A 22 -3.99 9.23 24.86
CA TYR A 22 -3.41 8.43 23.77
C TYR A 22 -2.33 9.18 23.00
N VAL A 23 -1.47 8.40 22.33
CA VAL A 23 -0.43 8.93 21.45
C VAL A 23 -1.05 9.38 20.12
N LEU A 24 -0.77 10.61 19.72
CA LEU A 24 -1.17 11.17 18.42
C LEU A 24 -0.33 10.55 17.29
N GLY A 25 -0.78 9.40 16.79
CA GLY A 25 -0.18 8.74 15.66
C GLY A 25 -1.15 7.81 14.95
N THR A 26 -0.82 7.45 13.71
CA THR A 26 -1.61 6.54 12.88
C THR A 26 -0.72 5.71 11.97
N ILE A 27 -1.25 4.60 11.45
CA ILE A 27 -0.60 3.80 10.42
C ILE A 27 -1.27 4.10 9.09
N LEU A 28 -0.46 4.34 8.05
CA LEU A 28 -0.89 4.49 6.68
C LEU A 28 -0.78 3.15 5.97
N ASP A 29 -1.82 2.78 5.25
CA ASP A 29 -1.87 1.61 4.39
C ASP A 29 -1.16 1.82 3.03
N THR A 30 -0.90 0.75 2.28
CA THR A 30 -0.10 0.78 1.05
C THR A 30 -0.75 1.65 -0.01
N ASN A 31 -2.08 1.55 -0.18
CA ASN A 31 -2.80 2.38 -1.15
C ASN A 31 -2.66 3.89 -0.84
N ILE A 32 -2.65 4.29 0.44
CA ILE A 32 -2.42 5.68 0.84
C ILE A 32 -1.02 6.12 0.42
N LEU A 33 0.00 5.30 0.69
CA LEU A 33 1.38 5.64 0.31
C LEU A 33 1.55 5.74 -1.22
N VAL A 34 0.93 4.83 -1.97
CA VAL A 34 0.95 4.87 -3.44
C VAL A 34 0.22 6.11 -3.94
N SER A 35 -0.97 6.40 -3.42
CA SER A 35 -1.75 7.58 -3.79
C SER A 35 -1.05 8.89 -3.42
N LEU A 36 -0.16 8.93 -2.43
CA LEU A 36 0.67 10.12 -2.14
C LEU A 36 1.83 10.34 -3.12
N THR A 37 2.24 9.31 -3.86
CA THR A 37 3.48 9.35 -4.67
C THR A 37 3.25 9.07 -6.15
N TYR A 38 2.02 8.76 -6.54
CA TYR A 38 1.64 8.42 -7.90
C TYR A 38 0.40 9.21 -8.31
N GLU A 39 0.64 10.41 -8.85
CA GLU A 39 -0.36 11.44 -9.22
C GLU A 39 -1.47 10.97 -10.18
N ILE A 40 -1.25 9.85 -10.89
CA ILE A 40 -2.25 9.28 -11.81
C ILE A 40 -3.42 8.63 -11.05
N LYS A 41 -3.28 8.39 -9.74
CA LYS A 41 -4.35 7.85 -8.90
C LYS A 41 -5.51 8.83 -8.77
N THR A 42 -6.73 8.30 -8.89
CA THR A 42 -7.96 9.10 -8.79
C THR A 42 -8.16 9.77 -7.44
N ASP A 43 -7.58 9.20 -6.39
CA ASP A 43 -7.64 9.65 -5.01
C ASP A 43 -6.40 10.47 -4.59
N TYR A 44 -5.49 10.81 -5.52
CA TYR A 44 -4.26 11.55 -5.22
C TYR A 44 -4.52 12.86 -4.44
N GLU A 45 -5.39 13.73 -4.97
CA GLU A 45 -5.68 15.03 -4.35
C GLU A 45 -6.34 14.87 -2.98
N GLU A 46 -7.37 14.02 -2.90
CA GLU A 46 -8.11 13.76 -1.65
C GLU A 46 -7.20 13.16 -0.56
N VAL A 47 -6.30 12.24 -0.93
CA VAL A 47 -5.33 11.64 0.01
C VAL A 47 -4.27 12.65 0.44
N THR A 48 -3.76 13.47 -0.48
CA THR A 48 -2.75 14.48 -0.18
C THR A 48 -3.30 15.52 0.80
N ASP A 49 -4.46 16.10 0.49
CA ASP A 49 -5.15 17.06 1.35
C ASP A 49 -5.43 16.48 2.75
N PHE A 50 -5.82 15.20 2.79
CA PHE A 50 -6.09 14.54 4.06
C PHE A 50 -4.83 14.27 4.89
N VAL A 51 -3.72 13.91 4.25
CA VAL A 51 -2.45 13.67 4.92
C VAL A 51 -1.86 14.97 5.46
N ASP A 52 -1.92 16.06 4.70
CA ASP A 52 -1.56 17.40 5.18
C ASP A 52 -2.40 17.78 6.41
N LYS A 53 -3.70 17.49 6.37
CA LYS A 53 -4.61 17.72 7.50
C LYS A 53 -4.24 16.90 8.75
N LEU A 54 -3.74 15.67 8.60
CA LEU A 54 -3.24 14.88 9.73
C LEU A 54 -2.00 15.53 10.35
N ILE A 55 -1.08 16.02 9.51
CA ILE A 55 0.16 16.69 9.93
C ILE A 55 -0.17 17.99 10.66
N ASP A 56 -1.11 18.79 10.16
CA ASP A 56 -1.59 20.03 10.79
C ASP A 56 -2.19 19.79 12.18
N HIS A 57 -2.78 18.61 12.41
CA HIS A 57 -3.29 18.18 13.71
C HIS A 57 -2.21 17.56 14.62
N GLY A 58 -0.94 17.57 14.21
CA GLY A 58 0.19 17.03 14.96
C GLY A 58 0.19 15.49 15.04
N ILE A 59 -0.46 14.80 14.11
CA ILE A 59 -0.51 13.33 14.10
C ILE A 59 0.73 12.78 13.43
N CYS A 60 1.51 11.98 14.16
CA CYS A 60 2.65 11.29 13.58
C CYS A 60 2.20 10.18 12.62
N LEU A 61 2.77 10.18 11.41
CA LEU A 61 2.43 9.23 10.36
C LEU A 61 3.41 8.07 10.35
N TYR A 62 2.89 6.85 10.40
CA TYR A 62 3.71 5.64 10.41
C TYR A 62 3.36 4.67 9.28
N THR A 63 4.33 3.86 8.87
CA THR A 63 4.15 2.74 7.95
C THR A 63 4.78 1.46 8.49
N THR A 64 4.22 0.30 8.16
CA THR A 64 4.72 -1.01 8.60
C THR A 64 5.75 -1.60 7.61
N VAL A 65 6.37 -2.72 7.98
CA VAL A 65 7.31 -3.43 7.07
C VAL A 65 6.57 -3.91 5.83
N ASN A 66 5.39 -4.46 6.04
CA ASN A 66 4.54 -5.01 4.98
C ASN A 66 4.14 -3.90 4.02
N THR A 67 3.62 -2.80 4.56
CA THR A 67 3.22 -1.62 3.79
C THR A 67 4.40 -1.07 2.98
N LYS A 68 5.57 -0.91 3.61
CA LYS A 68 6.78 -0.45 2.91
C LYS A 68 7.22 -1.42 1.81
N ALA A 69 7.18 -2.72 2.06
CA ALA A 69 7.57 -3.73 1.08
C ALA A 69 6.65 -3.70 -0.16
N GLU A 70 5.34 -3.57 0.05
CA GLU A 70 4.37 -3.48 -1.04
C GLU A 70 4.48 -2.16 -1.82
N PHE A 71 4.70 -1.05 -1.10
CA PHE A 71 4.96 0.26 -1.71
C PHE A 71 6.19 0.22 -2.63
N LEU A 72 7.31 -0.32 -2.14
CA LEU A 72 8.53 -0.45 -2.94
C LEU A 72 8.35 -1.43 -4.10
N ASP A 73 7.57 -2.50 -3.92
CA ASP A 73 7.25 -3.42 -5.03
C ASP A 73 6.37 -2.76 -6.10
N PHE A 74 5.40 -1.92 -5.71
CA PHE A 74 4.62 -1.13 -6.65
C PHE A 74 5.52 -0.25 -7.52
N HIS A 75 6.40 0.54 -6.90
CA HIS A 75 7.32 1.43 -7.62
C HIS A 75 8.36 0.66 -8.45
N ARG A 76 8.84 -0.48 -7.96
CA ARG A 76 9.64 -1.42 -8.77
C ARG A 76 8.91 -1.82 -10.04
N ARG A 77 7.63 -2.20 -9.92
CA ARG A 77 6.81 -2.61 -11.08
C ARG A 77 6.51 -1.44 -12.01
N LEU A 78 6.23 -0.25 -11.48
CA LEU A 78 6.01 0.96 -12.25
C LEU A 78 7.24 1.29 -13.11
N MET A 79 8.41 1.44 -12.49
CA MET A 79 9.67 1.74 -13.17
C MET A 79 10.01 0.70 -14.25
N MET A 80 9.84 -0.58 -13.92
CA MET A 80 10.03 -1.66 -14.91
C MET A 80 9.02 -1.56 -16.05
N THR A 81 7.77 -1.18 -15.79
CA THR A 81 6.73 -1.07 -16.83
C THR A 81 7.05 0.01 -17.84
N GLU A 82 7.37 1.21 -17.36
CA GLU A 82 7.72 2.37 -18.19
C GLU A 82 8.92 2.05 -19.06
N HIS A 83 10.04 1.67 -18.44
CA HIS A 83 11.29 1.45 -19.16
C HIS A 83 11.23 0.23 -20.09
N LEU A 84 10.53 -0.85 -19.73
CA LEU A 84 10.36 -1.98 -20.66
C LEU A 84 9.52 -1.58 -21.88
N ARG A 85 8.50 -0.72 -21.71
CA ARG A 85 7.72 -0.20 -22.84
C ARG A 85 8.57 0.72 -23.72
N ASP A 86 9.46 1.51 -23.15
CA ASP A 86 10.38 2.37 -23.90
C ASP A 86 11.38 1.57 -24.75
N LEU A 87 11.76 0.37 -24.32
CA LEU A 87 12.58 -0.55 -25.15
C LEU A 87 11.88 -0.99 -26.45
N LEU A 88 10.57 -0.79 -26.58
CA LEU A 88 9.85 -1.07 -27.82
C LEU A 88 10.04 0.01 -28.87
N ASP A 89 10.35 1.25 -28.45
CA ASP A 89 10.51 2.36 -29.37
C ASP A 89 11.71 2.12 -30.31
N SER A 90 11.50 2.52 -31.56
CA SER A 90 12.49 2.47 -32.64
C SER A 90 13.70 3.37 -32.40
N THR A 91 13.58 4.35 -31.50
CA THR A 91 14.65 5.30 -31.14
C THR A 91 15.61 4.74 -30.10
N THR A 92 15.25 3.65 -29.42
CA THR A 92 16.01 3.12 -28.29
C THR A 92 17.25 2.35 -28.75
N HIS A 93 18.45 2.81 -28.36
CA HIS A 93 19.73 2.18 -28.71
C HIS A 93 19.99 0.83 -28.01
N CYS A 94 19.14 0.44 -27.06
CA CYS A 94 19.27 -0.82 -26.34
C CYS A 94 18.82 -2.01 -27.20
N LYS A 95 19.78 -2.86 -27.61
CA LYS A 95 19.49 -4.06 -28.40
C LYS A 95 19.03 -5.20 -27.49
N ILE A 96 17.74 -5.52 -27.55
CA ILE A 96 17.16 -6.72 -26.93
C ILE A 96 16.87 -7.81 -27.96
N SER A 97 16.75 -9.06 -27.53
CA SER A 97 16.40 -10.17 -28.42
C SER A 97 14.99 -10.01 -28.99
N SER A 98 14.73 -10.55 -30.19
CA SER A 98 13.39 -10.54 -30.79
C SER A 98 12.35 -11.24 -29.91
N SER A 99 12.76 -12.28 -29.18
CA SER A 99 11.89 -12.98 -28.23
C SER A 99 11.50 -12.09 -27.05
N ALA A 100 12.48 -11.38 -26.46
CA ALA A 100 12.21 -10.41 -25.40
C ALA A 100 11.30 -9.27 -25.88
N LYS A 101 11.60 -8.71 -27.06
CA LYS A 101 10.76 -7.65 -27.67
C LYS A 101 9.32 -8.11 -27.88
N ALA A 102 9.13 -9.33 -28.40
CA ALA A 102 7.80 -9.91 -28.59
C ALA A 102 7.06 -10.12 -27.26
N GLN A 103 7.74 -10.60 -26.21
CA GLN A 103 7.10 -10.76 -24.89
C GLN A 103 6.67 -9.42 -24.28
N ILE A 104 7.53 -8.40 -24.36
CA ILE A 104 7.17 -7.04 -23.89
C ILE A 104 5.94 -6.56 -24.66
N GLN A 105 5.92 -6.65 -25.99
CA GLN A 105 4.75 -6.25 -26.81
C GLN A 105 3.47 -6.96 -26.39
N VAL A 106 3.51 -8.28 -26.18
CA VAL A 106 2.33 -9.06 -25.76
C VAL A 106 1.85 -8.60 -24.39
N GLN A 107 2.74 -8.45 -23.40
CA GLN A 107 2.34 -8.02 -22.07
C GLN A 107 1.84 -6.56 -22.07
N SER A 108 2.46 -5.67 -22.83
CA SER A 108 2.00 -4.27 -23.02
C SER A 108 0.61 -4.22 -23.65
N GLY A 109 0.32 -5.10 -24.62
CA GLY A 109 -1.01 -5.20 -25.22
C GLY A 109 -2.07 -5.69 -24.23
N GLN A 110 -1.72 -6.61 -23.33
CA GLN A 110 -2.61 -7.04 -22.24
C GLN A 110 -2.85 -5.91 -21.23
N LEU A 111 -1.79 -5.19 -20.86
CA LEU A 111 -1.87 -4.06 -19.93
C LEU A 111 -2.79 -2.96 -20.48
N LYS A 112 -2.66 -2.59 -21.76
CA LYS A 112 -3.56 -1.60 -22.39
C LYS A 112 -5.04 -1.96 -22.30
N ARG A 113 -5.38 -3.26 -22.37
CA ARG A 113 -6.79 -3.70 -22.21
C ARG A 113 -7.26 -3.56 -20.77
N GLN A 114 -6.38 -3.79 -19.80
CA GLN A 114 -6.66 -3.60 -18.38
C GLN A 114 -6.81 -2.10 -18.04
N GLU A 115 -5.96 -1.23 -18.61
CA GLU A 115 -6.06 0.23 -18.50
C GLU A 115 -7.44 0.72 -18.99
N GLN A 116 -7.93 0.20 -20.12
CA GLN A 116 -9.27 0.51 -20.66
C GLN A 116 -10.42 0.05 -19.76
N GLN A 117 -10.17 -0.87 -18.84
CA GLN A 117 -11.13 -1.35 -17.84
C GLN A 117 -10.97 -0.65 -16.48
N GLY A 118 -10.15 0.41 -16.41
CA GLY A 118 -9.90 1.19 -15.20
C GLY A 118 -8.84 0.63 -14.27
N GLY A 119 -8.04 -0.35 -14.71
CA GLY A 119 -6.90 -0.84 -13.95
C GLY A 119 -5.66 0.04 -14.09
N ASP A 120 -4.74 -0.04 -13.11
CA ASP A 120 -3.49 0.72 -13.13
C ASP A 120 -2.63 0.36 -14.37
N PRO A 121 -1.97 1.34 -15.02
CA PRO A 121 -1.08 1.13 -16.16
C PRO A 121 0.29 0.54 -15.75
N VAL A 122 0.29 -0.40 -14.81
CA VAL A 122 1.49 -1.03 -14.22
C VAL A 122 1.44 -2.53 -14.42
N PHE A 123 2.53 -3.12 -14.91
CA PHE A 123 2.64 -4.58 -15.00
C PHE A 123 2.49 -5.24 -13.62
N SER A 124 1.73 -6.32 -13.59
CA SER A 124 1.76 -7.28 -12.49
C SER A 124 3.11 -8.00 -12.42
N ASP A 125 3.46 -8.50 -11.24
CA ASP A 125 4.68 -9.30 -11.07
C ASP A 125 4.69 -10.55 -11.98
N ARG A 126 3.52 -11.13 -12.25
CA ARG A 126 3.36 -12.22 -13.22
C ARG A 126 3.76 -11.82 -14.64
N GLN A 127 3.38 -10.62 -15.09
CA GLN A 127 3.76 -10.11 -16.40
C GLN A 127 5.27 -9.87 -16.47
N ILE A 128 5.86 -9.23 -15.45
CA ILE A 128 7.32 -9.02 -15.38
C ILE A 128 8.06 -10.36 -15.41
N LYS A 129 7.59 -11.38 -14.69
CA LYS A 129 8.18 -12.74 -14.70
C LYS A 129 8.14 -13.38 -16.10
N LYS A 130 7.05 -13.20 -16.86
CA LYS A 130 6.95 -13.68 -18.26
C LYS A 130 7.91 -12.94 -19.20
N ILE A 131 8.11 -11.64 -19.00
CA ILE A 131 9.09 -10.87 -19.78
C ILE A 131 10.50 -11.36 -19.44
N LYS A 132 10.83 -11.46 -18.14
CA LYS A 132 12.13 -11.92 -17.63
C LYS A 132 12.53 -13.28 -18.21
N SER A 133 11.60 -14.23 -18.34
CA SER A 133 11.94 -15.56 -18.87
C SER A 133 12.43 -15.53 -20.32
N ALA A 134 11.95 -14.59 -21.14
CA ALA A 134 12.43 -14.42 -22.51
C ALA A 134 13.86 -13.84 -22.61
N PHE A 135 14.35 -13.20 -21.54
CA PHE A 135 15.76 -12.80 -21.44
C PHE A 135 16.70 -13.96 -21.04
N SER A 136 16.16 -15.10 -20.62
CA SER A 136 16.91 -16.20 -20.00
C SER A 136 17.13 -17.42 -20.93
N ALA A 137 16.67 -17.37 -22.19
CA ALA A 137 16.39 -18.58 -22.98
C ALA A 137 17.42 -18.95 -24.08
N GLY A 138 18.72 -18.64 -23.98
CA GLY A 138 19.69 -18.97 -25.04
C GLY A 138 21.02 -19.56 -24.58
N MET A 139 21.60 -20.49 -25.36
CA MET A 139 22.98 -21.02 -25.18
C MET A 139 24.08 -19.94 -25.32
N HIS A 140 23.73 -18.76 -25.84
CA HIS A 140 24.60 -17.58 -25.95
C HIS A 140 23.98 -16.33 -25.30
N SER A 141 22.86 -16.46 -24.57
CA SER A 141 22.28 -15.34 -23.83
C SER A 141 23.12 -15.13 -22.58
N GLY A 142 24.22 -14.40 -22.75
CA GLY A 142 25.10 -14.00 -21.65
C GLY A 142 24.26 -13.57 -20.46
N HIS A 143 24.60 -14.10 -19.29
CA HIS A 143 23.90 -13.97 -18.00
C HIS A 143 23.70 -12.53 -17.48
N ARG A 144 23.90 -11.53 -18.34
CA ARG A 144 23.91 -10.10 -18.04
C ARG A 144 22.70 -9.35 -18.61
N GLY A 145 21.93 -9.88 -19.57
CA GLY A 145 20.84 -9.11 -20.21
C GLY A 145 19.80 -8.53 -19.24
N TRP A 146 19.07 -9.38 -18.52
CA TRP A 146 18.07 -8.93 -17.54
C TRP A 146 18.69 -8.19 -16.35
N LEU A 147 19.86 -8.63 -15.88
CA LEU A 147 20.53 -8.02 -14.73
C LEU A 147 21.03 -6.60 -15.04
N GLU A 148 21.56 -6.36 -16.24
CA GLU A 148 21.95 -5.00 -16.68
C GLU A 148 20.72 -4.11 -16.90
N ILE A 149 19.61 -4.67 -17.39
CA ILE A 149 18.32 -3.94 -17.45
C ILE A 149 17.87 -3.54 -16.04
N CYS A 150 17.86 -4.48 -15.09
CA CYS A 150 17.52 -4.17 -13.71
C CYS A 150 18.46 -3.14 -13.10
N ARG A 151 19.77 -3.24 -13.34
CA ARG A 151 20.74 -2.25 -12.86
C ARG A 151 20.49 -0.87 -13.47
N GLY A 152 20.26 -0.79 -14.77
CA GLY A 152 20.01 0.46 -15.46
C GLY A 152 18.69 1.15 -15.08
N ILE A 153 17.67 0.37 -14.70
CA ILE A 153 16.34 0.89 -14.35
C ILE A 153 16.18 1.13 -12.85
N LEU A 154 16.62 0.20 -11.99
CA LEU A 154 16.23 0.16 -10.58
C LEU A 154 17.33 0.59 -9.60
N ALA A 155 18.60 0.59 -10.01
CA ALA A 155 19.69 0.88 -9.06
C ALA A 155 19.53 2.29 -8.45
N GLY A 156 19.49 2.37 -7.12
CA GLY A 156 19.28 3.62 -6.36
C GLY A 156 17.84 4.16 -6.36
N ARG A 157 16.99 3.75 -7.32
CA ARG A 157 15.64 4.30 -7.48
C ARG A 157 14.68 3.92 -6.35
N LEU A 158 14.81 2.71 -5.80
CA LEU A 158 13.98 2.31 -4.66
C LEU A 158 14.34 3.09 -3.39
N ASP A 159 15.62 3.46 -3.21
CA ASP A 159 16.06 4.30 -2.10
C ASP A 159 15.53 5.74 -2.25
N GLU A 160 15.42 6.25 -3.49
CA GLU A 160 14.78 7.54 -3.76
C GLU A 160 13.30 7.54 -3.32
N PHE A 161 12.54 6.48 -3.63
CA PHE A 161 11.15 6.38 -3.19
C PHE A 161 11.01 6.22 -1.67
N GLU A 162 11.92 5.51 -1.03
CA GLU A 162 11.97 5.46 0.43
C GLU A 162 12.25 6.83 1.04
N THR A 163 13.22 7.57 0.49
CA THR A 163 13.57 8.92 0.96
C THR A 163 12.36 9.86 0.86
N ARG A 164 11.59 9.78 -0.24
CA ARG A 164 10.36 10.58 -0.40
C ARG A 164 9.32 10.31 0.70
N LEU A 165 9.20 9.08 1.21
CA LEU A 165 8.29 8.81 2.33
C LEU A 165 8.74 9.58 3.58
N ILE A 166 10.05 9.59 3.85
CA ILE A 166 10.64 10.30 4.99
C ILE A 166 10.44 11.81 4.84
N ASP A 167 10.66 12.35 3.63
CA ASP A 167 10.46 13.76 3.32
C ASP A 167 9.00 14.20 3.52
N ASN A 168 8.04 13.28 3.29
CA ASN A 168 6.61 13.47 3.59
C ASN A 168 6.25 13.23 5.07
N GLY A 169 7.24 13.14 5.96
CA GLY A 169 7.02 12.97 7.40
C GLY A 169 6.58 11.57 7.82
N ILE A 170 6.65 10.57 6.92
CA ILE A 170 6.20 9.20 7.18
C ILE A 170 7.35 8.38 7.75
N GLN A 171 7.14 7.80 8.93
CA GLN A 171 8.16 7.05 9.67
C GLN A 171 7.87 5.56 9.68
N TYR A 172 8.91 4.74 9.74
CA TYR A 172 8.73 3.31 9.93
C TYR A 172 8.38 3.01 11.41
N ILE A 173 7.32 2.22 11.63
CA ILE A 173 6.95 1.75 12.97
C ILE A 173 7.51 0.34 13.25
N SER A 174 8.21 0.20 14.36
CA SER A 174 8.84 -1.04 14.81
C SER A 174 8.81 -1.20 16.32
N GLN A 175 8.29 -2.34 16.77
CA GLN A 175 8.40 -2.77 18.17
C GLN A 175 9.84 -3.08 18.62
N HIS A 176 10.77 -3.17 17.67
CA HIS A 176 12.18 -3.43 17.94
C HIS A 176 13.01 -2.14 18.05
N GLU A 177 12.43 -0.99 17.74
CA GLU A 177 13.06 0.32 17.91
C GLU A 177 12.85 0.80 19.36
N PRO A 178 13.91 0.93 20.20
CA PRO A 178 13.75 1.30 21.60
C PRO A 178 12.99 2.61 21.82
N LYS A 179 13.18 3.59 20.92
CA LYS A 179 12.50 4.90 21.00
C LYS A 179 10.99 4.82 20.76
N GLN A 180 10.52 3.74 20.13
CA GLN A 180 9.11 3.55 19.77
C GLN A 180 8.38 2.59 20.72
N LYS A 181 9.06 2.05 21.75
CA LYS A 181 8.45 1.10 22.68
C LYS A 181 7.16 1.63 23.33
N GLU A 182 7.12 2.92 23.65
CA GLU A 182 5.96 3.59 24.24
C GLU A 182 4.77 3.74 23.28
N LEU A 183 4.98 3.55 21.97
CA LEU A 183 3.89 3.52 20.99
C LEU A 183 3.06 2.25 21.07
N PHE A 184 3.55 1.21 21.75
CA PHE A 184 2.90 -0.10 21.85
C PHE A 184 2.42 -0.40 23.26
N HIS A 185 1.30 -1.11 23.37
CA HIS A 185 0.83 -1.68 24.63
C HIS A 185 0.89 -3.22 24.63
N LYS A 186 1.07 -3.83 23.46
CA LYS A 186 1.31 -5.26 23.28
C LYS A 186 2.34 -5.49 22.16
N LYS A 187 3.00 -6.63 22.17
CA LYS A 187 3.85 -7.11 21.08
C LYS A 187 3.01 -7.47 19.85
N ILE A 188 3.45 -7.04 18.67
CA ILE A 188 2.94 -7.50 17.38
C ILE A 188 3.36 -8.95 17.18
N ASP A 189 2.40 -9.86 17.03
CA ASP A 189 2.63 -11.30 16.85
C ASP A 189 1.78 -11.95 15.74
N TRP A 190 2.25 -13.10 15.27
CA TRP A 190 1.57 -13.85 14.21
C TRP A 190 0.21 -14.44 14.62
N PRO A 191 0.01 -14.96 15.84
CA PRO A 191 -1.29 -15.46 16.27
C PRO A 191 -2.43 -14.44 16.11
N ASP A 192 -2.21 -13.17 16.47
CA ASP A 192 -3.24 -12.14 16.33
C ASP A 192 -3.54 -11.82 14.87
N ALA A 193 -2.51 -11.70 14.02
CA ALA A 193 -2.70 -11.48 12.59
C ALA A 193 -3.42 -12.65 11.90
N LYS A 194 -3.10 -13.90 12.25
CA LYS A 194 -3.81 -15.07 11.74
C LYS A 194 -5.28 -15.05 12.15
N ARG A 195 -5.57 -14.72 13.41
CA ARG A 195 -6.95 -14.62 13.89
C ARG A 195 -7.74 -13.54 13.15
N ILE A 196 -7.14 -12.38 12.89
CA ILE A 196 -7.75 -11.34 12.05
C ILE A 196 -8.06 -11.92 10.65
N SER A 197 -7.07 -12.53 10.00
CA SER A 197 -7.21 -13.14 8.67
C SER A 197 -8.28 -14.25 8.64
N GLU A 198 -8.35 -15.12 9.65
CA GLU A 198 -9.36 -16.17 9.78
C GLU A 198 -10.78 -15.61 9.96
N MET A 199 -10.92 -14.48 10.67
CA MET A 199 -12.21 -13.85 10.93
C MET A 199 -12.71 -13.00 9.75
N THR A 200 -11.81 -12.35 9.02
CA THR A 200 -12.19 -11.35 8.01
C THR A 200 -11.80 -11.75 6.58
N CYS A 201 -11.12 -12.88 6.39
CA CYS A 201 -10.60 -13.35 5.11
C CYS A 201 -9.56 -12.40 4.47
N LEU A 202 -8.96 -11.49 5.25
CA LEU A 202 -7.86 -10.64 4.78
C LEU A 202 -6.62 -11.46 4.44
N SER A 203 -5.81 -10.93 3.52
CA SER A 203 -4.46 -11.42 3.34
C SER A 203 -3.66 -11.27 4.64
N LEU A 204 -2.66 -12.13 4.86
CA LEU A 204 -1.80 -12.00 6.03
C LEU A 204 -1.01 -10.69 6.05
N ALA A 205 -0.80 -10.06 4.90
CA ALA A 205 -0.14 -8.75 4.84
C ALA A 205 -1.05 -7.67 5.44
N ASP A 206 -2.30 -7.57 4.97
CA ASP A 206 -3.28 -6.60 5.48
C ASP A 206 -3.61 -6.86 6.95
N ALA A 207 -3.78 -8.13 7.32
CA ALA A 207 -4.01 -8.54 8.70
C ALA A 207 -2.85 -8.13 9.62
N MET A 208 -1.61 -8.15 9.13
CA MET A 208 -0.43 -7.67 9.88
C MET A 208 -0.44 -6.14 10.04
N ILE A 209 -0.94 -5.39 9.07
CA ILE A 209 -1.09 -3.93 9.19
C ILE A 209 -2.14 -3.60 10.27
N ILE A 210 -3.29 -4.27 10.23
CA ILE A 210 -4.33 -4.13 11.26
C ILE A 210 -3.78 -4.54 12.63
N ASN A 211 -3.06 -5.65 12.71
CA ASN A 211 -2.46 -6.13 13.95
C ASN A 211 -1.43 -5.13 14.53
N ALA A 212 -0.60 -4.52 13.68
CA ALA A 212 0.33 -3.48 14.11
C ALA A 212 -0.42 -2.28 14.70
N CYS A 213 -1.53 -1.87 14.08
CA CYS A 213 -2.41 -0.85 14.63
C CYS A 213 -3.04 -1.32 15.94
N GLN A 214 -3.51 -2.56 16.04
CA GLN A 214 -4.11 -3.09 17.27
C GLN A 214 -3.14 -3.07 18.44
N CYS A 215 -1.91 -3.50 18.23
CA CYS A 215 -0.88 -3.55 19.27
C CYS A 215 -0.35 -2.17 19.69
N SER A 216 -0.57 -1.14 18.87
CA SER A 216 -0.16 0.23 19.16
C SER A 216 -1.15 0.96 20.06
N LYS A 217 -0.78 2.14 20.57
CA LYS A 217 -1.68 3.06 21.29
C LYS A 217 -2.46 3.97 20.33
N PHE A 218 -2.32 3.81 19.01
CA PHE A 218 -3.04 4.59 18.01
C PHE A 218 -4.54 4.28 18.02
N LYS A 219 -5.36 5.22 17.56
CA LYS A 219 -6.82 5.07 17.55
C LYS A 219 -7.39 4.59 16.24
N PHE A 220 -6.66 4.80 15.16
CA PHE A 220 -7.12 4.49 13.83
C PHE A 220 -5.97 4.13 12.89
N ILE A 221 -6.35 3.60 11.74
CA ILE A 221 -5.53 3.40 10.55
C ILE A 221 -6.13 4.21 9.40
N VAL A 222 -5.31 4.63 8.45
CA VAL A 222 -5.76 5.30 7.22
C VAL A 222 -5.61 4.33 6.05
N SER A 223 -6.70 4.09 5.31
CA SER A 223 -6.71 3.16 4.18
C SER A 223 -7.78 3.54 3.16
N ALA A 224 -7.53 3.25 1.89
CA ALA A 224 -8.51 3.25 0.81
C ALA A 224 -8.97 1.83 0.41
N ASP A 225 -8.48 0.78 1.10
CA ASP A 225 -8.83 -0.61 0.84
C ASP A 225 -10.20 -0.97 1.44
N PHE A 226 -11.09 -1.47 0.59
CA PHE A 226 -12.40 -1.91 1.00
C PHE A 226 -12.34 -3.04 2.06
N ASP A 227 -11.39 -3.97 1.95
CA ASP A 227 -11.35 -5.12 2.85
C ASP A 227 -10.87 -4.71 4.26
N ILE A 228 -10.05 -3.66 4.39
CA ILE A 228 -9.64 -3.12 5.69
C ILE A 228 -10.82 -2.43 6.40
N GLY A 229 -11.59 -1.60 5.69
CA GLY A 229 -12.77 -0.98 6.29
C GLY A 229 -13.86 -2.00 6.63
N TYR A 230 -14.07 -3.01 5.78
CA TYR A 230 -14.97 -4.14 6.08
C TYR A 230 -14.54 -4.88 7.35
N SER A 231 -13.24 -5.12 7.51
CA SER A 231 -12.67 -5.76 8.71
C SER A 231 -12.97 -4.96 9.98
N ALA A 232 -12.84 -3.63 9.93
CA ALA A 232 -13.17 -2.76 11.07
C ALA A 232 -14.63 -2.84 11.50
N LEU A 233 -15.54 -2.96 10.54
CA LEU A 233 -16.97 -3.08 10.81
C LEU A 233 -17.39 -4.49 11.23
N SER A 234 -16.65 -5.53 10.84
CA SER A 234 -17.01 -6.93 11.13
C SER A 234 -16.45 -7.46 12.45
N ALA A 235 -15.36 -6.89 12.97
CA ALA A 235 -14.72 -7.34 14.21
C ALA A 235 -14.79 -6.27 15.32
N LYS A 236 -15.22 -6.67 16.53
CA LYS A 236 -15.32 -5.75 17.69
C LYS A 236 -13.98 -5.14 18.09
N GLU A 237 -12.91 -5.91 17.91
CA GLU A 237 -11.55 -5.62 18.34
C GLU A 237 -10.81 -4.70 17.37
N ILE A 238 -11.26 -4.56 16.12
CA ILE A 238 -10.57 -3.73 15.15
C ILE A 238 -10.87 -2.24 15.43
N LYS A 239 -9.85 -1.41 15.29
CA LYS A 239 -9.84 0.03 15.55
C LYS A 239 -10.53 0.77 14.41
N ASP A 240 -10.78 2.06 14.60
CA ASP A 240 -11.39 2.89 13.57
C ASP A 240 -10.51 2.94 12.30
N VAL A 241 -11.13 3.08 11.14
CA VAL A 241 -10.46 3.23 9.85
C VAL A 241 -10.92 4.55 9.24
N LEU A 242 -9.98 5.39 8.83
CA LEU A 242 -10.27 6.60 8.09
C LEU A 242 -10.02 6.33 6.61
N MET A 243 -10.99 6.71 5.77
CA MET A 243 -10.99 6.39 4.35
C MET A 243 -11.45 7.58 3.50
N PRO A 244 -11.04 7.62 2.21
CA PRO A 244 -11.63 8.54 1.24
C PRO A 244 -13.16 8.49 1.27
N ASP A 245 -13.82 9.63 1.10
CA ASP A 245 -15.27 9.78 1.16
C ASP A 245 -15.99 8.84 0.20
N SER A 246 -15.41 8.65 -1.00
CA SER A 246 -15.94 7.75 -2.03
C SER A 246 -15.93 6.28 -1.59
N VAL A 247 -14.95 5.87 -0.78
CA VAL A 247 -14.83 4.51 -0.26
C VAL A 247 -15.69 4.34 0.99
N ALA A 248 -15.64 5.30 1.93
CA ALA A 248 -16.44 5.29 3.15
C ALA A 248 -17.95 5.21 2.87
N LYS A 249 -18.43 5.89 1.82
CA LYS A 249 -19.84 5.84 1.40
C LYS A 249 -20.33 4.43 1.06
N LYS A 250 -19.46 3.56 0.55
CA LYS A 250 -19.83 2.18 0.16
C LYS A 250 -20.30 1.36 1.35
N TYR A 251 -19.87 1.69 2.57
CA TYR A 251 -20.26 0.95 3.77
C TYR A 251 -21.61 1.34 4.35
N ARG A 252 -22.20 2.46 3.91
CA ARG A 252 -23.51 2.92 4.44
C ARG A 252 -24.64 1.94 4.16
N ASP A 253 -24.47 1.11 3.14
CA ASP A 253 -25.44 0.09 2.74
C ASP A 253 -25.26 -1.24 3.50
N TYR A 254 -24.22 -1.37 4.32
CA TYR A 254 -23.95 -2.59 5.08
C TYR A 254 -24.55 -2.51 6.48
N HIS A 255 -25.43 -3.46 6.81
CA HIS A 255 -26.04 -3.59 8.13
C HIS A 255 -25.28 -4.63 8.96
N PHE A 256 -24.34 -4.18 9.79
CA PHE A 256 -23.69 -5.04 10.77
C PHE A 256 -24.56 -5.13 12.02
N GLU A 257 -25.20 -6.28 12.23
CA GLU A 257 -25.98 -6.53 13.45
C GLU A 257 -25.07 -6.63 14.66
N ILE A 258 -25.22 -5.71 15.61
CA ILE A 258 -24.58 -5.83 16.92
C ILE A 258 -25.31 -6.94 17.67
N LYS A 259 -24.79 -8.17 17.62
CA LYS A 259 -25.21 -9.19 18.60
C LYS A 259 -24.84 -8.65 19.99
N LYS A 260 -25.87 -8.26 20.75
CA LYS A 260 -25.77 -8.11 22.20
C LYS A 260 -25.37 -9.47 22.74
N GLU A 261 -24.17 -9.58 23.30
CA GLU A 261 -23.79 -10.74 24.08
C GLU A 261 -24.72 -10.77 25.29
N GLU A 262 -25.55 -11.81 25.37
CA GLU A 262 -26.34 -12.11 26.55
C GLU A 262 -25.40 -12.74 27.59
N GLY A 263 -25.21 -12.04 28.71
CA GLY A 263 -24.87 -12.61 30.03
C GLY A 263 -23.50 -13.23 30.20
#